data_AF-A0A6A6MB74-F1
#
_entry.id   AF-A0A6A6MB74-F1
#
_cell.length_a   1.000
_cell.length_b   1.000
_cell.length_c   1.000
_cell.angle_alpha   90.00
_cell.angle_beta   90.00
_cell.angle_gamma   90.00
#
_symmetry.space_group_name_H-M   'P 1'
#
loop_
_entity.id
_entity.type
_entity.pdbx_description
1 polymer ?
#
loop_
_entity_poly.entity_id
_entity_poly.type
_entity_poly.pdbx_seq_one_letter_code
_entity_poly.pdbx_strand_id
1 'polypeptide(L)'
;MYGECGFVCFAHRVFDGMVKRDVASWTSMICGYCSMGKIEQAQILFERMKLEGWEPNDFTWNTIITGYARKGDSDGALALFSRMKREDLVLDLVTWNGMISGFVQAQRLGSVKDARNVFEKTPQDKNVASWNAMIGCYGKHGMMDSLIELFDRMQVEGIKADEVTLASVLSAFSHSGSVGT
;
A
#
# COMPACT_ATOMS: atom_id res chain seq x y z
N MET A 1 -9.46 -19.04 8.34
CA MET A 1 -10.23 -18.34 7.29
C MET A 1 -11.70 -18.07 7.65
N TYR A 2 -12.42 -18.94 8.39
CA TYR A 2 -13.83 -18.66 8.78
C TYR A 2 -14.01 -17.64 9.92
N GLY A 3 -13.00 -17.44 10.77
CA GLY A 3 -13.07 -16.54 11.93
C GLY A 3 -13.18 -15.07 11.53
N GLU A 4 -12.26 -14.57 10.72
CA GLU A 4 -12.21 -13.13 10.40
C GLU A 4 -13.50 -12.67 9.69
N CYS A 5 -13.97 -13.41 8.67
CA CYS A 5 -15.19 -13.05 7.93
C CYS A 5 -16.43 -12.96 8.84
N GLY A 6 -16.51 -13.84 9.86
CA GLY A 6 -17.57 -13.80 10.87
C GLY A 6 -17.52 -12.54 11.74
N PHE A 7 -16.32 -12.09 12.12
CA PHE A 7 -16.14 -10.87 12.92
C PHE A 7 -16.52 -9.60 12.15
N VAL A 8 -16.19 -9.46 10.87
CA VAL A 8 -16.60 -8.27 10.10
C VAL A 8 -18.08 -8.27 9.79
N CYS A 9 -18.71 -9.42 9.50
CA CYS A 9 -20.16 -9.48 9.35
C CYS A 9 -20.88 -9.08 10.64
N PHE A 10 -20.38 -9.52 11.80
CA PHE A 10 -20.90 -9.09 13.10
C PHE A 10 -20.68 -7.60 13.35
N ALA A 11 -19.45 -7.11 13.08
CA ALA A 11 -19.13 -5.69 13.19
C ALA A 11 -20.01 -4.82 12.29
N HIS A 12 -20.31 -5.26 11.07
CA HIS A 12 -21.21 -4.55 10.15
C HIS A 12 -22.63 -4.47 10.70
N ARG A 13 -23.13 -5.56 11.29
CA ARG A 13 -24.46 -5.56 11.91
C ARG A 13 -24.53 -4.65 13.13
N VAL A 14 -23.48 -4.61 13.95
CA VAL A 14 -23.38 -3.68 15.07
C VAL A 14 -23.33 -2.24 14.56
N PHE A 15 -22.54 -1.98 13.52
CA PHE A 15 -22.40 -0.68 12.88
C PHE A 15 -23.72 -0.17 12.27
N ASP A 16 -24.52 -1.05 11.66
CA ASP A 16 -25.86 -0.72 11.18
C ASP A 16 -26.84 -0.35 12.30
N GLY A 17 -26.66 -0.93 13.50
CA GLY A 17 -27.46 -0.62 14.68
C GLY A 17 -26.97 0.58 15.50
N MET A 18 -25.87 1.24 15.13
CA MET A 18 -25.34 2.38 15.88
C MET A 18 -26.23 3.61 15.72
N VAL A 19 -26.79 4.11 16.82
CA VAL A 19 -27.61 5.33 16.86
C VAL A 19 -26.76 6.59 16.57
N LYS A 20 -25.49 6.57 16.94
CA LYS A 20 -24.53 7.64 16.68
C LYS A 20 -23.25 7.03 16.14
N ARG A 21 -22.97 7.29 14.87
CA ARG A 21 -21.69 6.97 14.23
C ARG A 21 -20.75 8.16 14.36
N ASP A 22 -19.46 7.88 14.31
CA ASP A 22 -18.40 8.86 14.20
C ASP A 22 -17.35 8.41 13.18
N VAL A 23 -16.41 9.30 12.84
CA VAL A 23 -15.33 9.00 11.88
C VAL A 23 -14.61 7.70 12.24
N ALA A 24 -14.29 7.48 13.52
CA ALA A 24 -13.57 6.29 13.98
C ALA A 24 -14.32 4.99 13.69
N SER A 25 -15.65 4.96 13.87
CA SER A 25 -16.49 3.79 13.57
C SER A 25 -16.50 3.47 12.07
N TRP A 26 -16.59 4.48 11.20
CA TRP A 26 -16.49 4.31 9.74
C TRP A 26 -15.13 3.78 9.32
N THR A 27 -14.06 4.44 9.79
CA THR A 27 -12.67 4.06 9.52
C THR A 27 -12.39 2.62 9.92
N SER A 28 -12.87 2.19 11.09
CA SER A 28 -12.68 0.82 11.60
C SER A 28 -13.35 -0.21 10.71
N MET A 29 -14.57 0.07 10.24
CA MET A 29 -15.27 -0.80 9.30
C MET A 29 -14.55 -0.90 7.96
N ILE A 30 -14.11 0.23 7.40
CA ILE A 30 -13.34 0.29 6.15
C ILE A 30 -12.05 -0.53 6.29
N CYS A 31 -11.31 -0.36 7.39
CA CYS A 31 -10.10 -1.12 7.69
C CYS A 31 -10.37 -2.63 7.76
N GLY A 32 -11.45 -3.03 8.43
CA GLY A 32 -11.89 -4.42 8.50
C GLY A 32 -12.12 -5.03 7.12
N TYR A 33 -12.84 -4.34 6.23
CA TYR A 33 -13.07 -4.82 4.87
C TYR A 33 -11.77 -4.83 4.03
N CYS A 34 -10.91 -3.83 4.16
CA CYS A 34 -9.61 -3.80 3.49
C CYS A 34 -8.71 -4.96 3.91
N SER A 35 -8.67 -5.31 5.21
CA SER A 35 -7.88 -6.43 5.73
C SER A 35 -8.32 -7.78 5.17
N MET A 36 -9.60 -7.92 4.81
CA MET A 36 -10.17 -9.12 4.19
C MET A 36 -10.02 -9.17 2.67
N GLY A 37 -9.42 -8.16 2.06
CA GLY A 37 -9.36 -8.00 0.60
C GLY A 37 -10.72 -7.68 -0.05
N LYS A 38 -11.76 -7.36 0.74
CA LYS A 38 -13.09 -6.98 0.28
C LYS A 38 -13.15 -5.48 -0.02
N ILE A 39 -12.34 -5.06 -1.00
CA ILE A 39 -12.11 -3.64 -1.32
C ILE A 39 -13.38 -2.96 -1.85
N GLU A 40 -14.20 -3.67 -2.61
CA GLU A 40 -15.48 -3.15 -3.13
C GLU A 40 -16.41 -2.71 -2.00
N GLN A 41 -16.52 -3.50 -0.94
CA GLN A 41 -17.32 -3.20 0.24
C GLN A 41 -16.71 -2.05 1.05
N ALA A 42 -15.37 -1.99 1.15
CA ALA A 42 -14.68 -0.86 1.76
C ALA A 42 -14.96 0.44 1.00
N GLN A 43 -14.95 0.42 -0.34
CA GLN A 43 -15.28 1.57 -1.18
C GLN A 43 -16.72 2.03 -1.01
N ILE A 44 -17.68 1.10 -0.96
CA ILE A 44 -19.09 1.43 -0.71
C ILE A 44 -19.23 2.14 0.64
N LEU A 45 -18.56 1.67 1.68
CA LEU A 45 -18.60 2.31 3.00
C LEU A 45 -17.91 3.68 3.00
N PHE A 46 -16.81 3.83 2.27
CA PHE A 46 -16.11 5.11 2.14
C PHE A 46 -16.97 6.17 1.45
N GLU A 47 -17.65 5.82 0.35
CA GLU A 47 -18.57 6.76 -0.30
C GLU A 47 -19.79 7.03 0.57
N ARG A 48 -20.32 6.01 1.27
CA ARG A 48 -21.44 6.17 2.20
C ARG A 48 -21.09 7.11 3.34
N MET A 49 -19.88 7.01 3.90
CA MET A 49 -19.37 7.92 4.93
C MET A 49 -19.46 9.38 4.45
N LYS A 50 -18.97 9.66 3.23
CA LYS A 50 -19.04 11.00 2.63
C LYS A 50 -20.47 11.47 2.35
N LEU A 51 -21.33 10.58 1.85
CA LEU A 51 -22.74 10.88 1.58
C LEU A 51 -23.53 11.21 2.86
N GLU A 52 -23.20 10.56 3.97
CA GLU A 52 -23.78 10.85 5.28
C GLU A 52 -23.15 12.10 5.95
N GLY A 53 -22.29 12.84 5.24
CA GLY A 53 -21.71 14.11 5.67
C GLY A 53 -20.47 13.98 6.57
N TRP A 54 -19.88 12.79 6.67
CA TRP A 54 -18.66 12.58 7.43
C TRP A 54 -17.42 12.80 6.55
N GLU A 55 -16.51 13.64 7.03
CA GLU A 55 -15.23 13.90 6.36
C GLU A 55 -14.23 12.78 6.70
N PRO A 56 -13.72 12.03 5.69
CA PRO A 56 -12.68 11.05 5.92
C PRO A 56 -11.38 11.74 6.29
N ASN A 57 -10.78 11.33 7.40
CA ASN A 57 -9.46 11.80 7.81
C ASN A 57 -8.34 11.12 7.01
N ASP A 58 -7.11 11.62 7.13
CA ASP A 58 -5.91 11.10 6.44
C ASP A 58 -5.74 9.59 6.62
N PHE A 59 -6.02 9.08 7.82
CA PHE A 59 -5.92 7.65 8.11
C PHE A 59 -6.93 6.83 7.30
N THR A 60 -8.15 7.32 7.12
CA THR A 60 -9.19 6.63 6.33
C THR A 60 -8.79 6.56 4.86
N TRP A 61 -8.27 7.65 4.31
CA TRP A 61 -7.71 7.69 2.96
C TRP A 61 -6.54 6.72 2.79
N ASN A 62 -5.58 6.72 3.71
CA ASN A 62 -4.44 5.81 3.69
C ASN A 62 -4.87 4.34 3.75
N THR A 63 -5.89 4.05 4.57
CA THR A 63 -6.45 2.69 4.70
C THR A 63 -7.03 2.20 3.38
N ILE A 64 -7.84 3.00 2.70
CA ILE A 64 -8.48 2.57 1.45
C ILE A 64 -7.46 2.46 0.32
N ILE A 65 -6.54 3.42 0.20
CA ILE A 65 -5.47 3.43 -0.82
C ILE A 65 -4.57 2.20 -0.65
N THR A 66 -4.13 1.89 0.57
CA THR A 66 -3.31 0.70 0.85
C THR A 66 -4.08 -0.60 0.60
N GLY A 67 -5.40 -0.61 0.83
CA GLY A 67 -6.28 -1.72 0.48
C GLY A 67 -6.29 -2.00 -1.02
N TYR A 68 -6.48 -0.97 -1.86
CA TYR A 68 -6.39 -1.09 -3.33
C TYR A 68 -5.00 -1.56 -3.78
N ALA A 69 -3.95 -1.00 -3.19
CA ALA A 69 -2.57 -1.38 -3.50
C ALA A 69 -2.29 -2.86 -3.20
N ARG A 70 -2.76 -3.37 -2.05
CA ARG A 70 -2.62 -4.80 -1.67
C ARG A 70 -3.41 -5.75 -2.57
N LYS A 71 -4.56 -5.31 -3.09
CA LYS A 71 -5.33 -6.07 -4.10
C LYS A 71 -4.60 -6.13 -5.45
N GLY A 72 -3.60 -5.27 -5.65
CA GLY A 72 -2.91 -5.09 -6.93
C GLY A 72 -3.71 -4.25 -7.92
N ASP A 73 -4.67 -3.46 -7.45
CA ASP A 73 -5.43 -2.48 -8.25
C ASP A 73 -4.76 -1.11 -8.12
N SER A 74 -3.74 -0.92 -8.96
CA SER A 74 -2.90 0.28 -9.00
C SER A 74 -3.62 1.49 -9.54
N ASP A 75 -4.45 1.31 -10.56
CA ASP A 75 -5.26 2.38 -11.13
C ASP A 75 -6.26 2.93 -10.10
N GLY A 76 -6.94 2.04 -9.34
CA GLY A 76 -7.83 2.43 -8.26
C GLY A 76 -7.11 3.17 -7.13
N ALA A 77 -5.94 2.66 -6.70
CA ALA A 77 -5.12 3.31 -5.69
C ALA A 77 -4.65 4.72 -6.12
N LEU A 78 -4.19 4.86 -7.36
CA LEU A 78 -3.73 6.14 -7.93
C LEU A 78 -4.88 7.13 -8.17
N ALA A 79 -6.07 6.64 -8.54
CA ALA A 79 -7.26 7.47 -8.69
C ALA A 79 -7.70 8.04 -7.34
N LEU A 80 -7.72 7.22 -6.29
CA LEU A 80 -8.01 7.65 -4.92
C LEU A 80 -6.95 8.61 -4.39
N PHE A 81 -5.67 8.34 -4.66
CA PHE A 81 -4.57 9.24 -4.34
C PHE A 81 -4.72 10.62 -4.99
N SER A 82 -5.04 10.64 -6.29
CA SER A 82 -5.28 11.90 -7.04
C SER A 82 -6.52 12.63 -6.56
N ARG A 83 -7.52 11.90 -6.04
CA ARG A 83 -8.72 12.48 -5.43
C ARG A 83 -8.41 13.08 -4.06
N MET A 84 -7.63 12.42 -3.20
CA MET A 84 -7.16 12.96 -1.93
C MET A 84 -6.41 14.29 -2.14
N LYS A 85 -5.55 14.37 -3.16
CA LYS A 85 -4.86 15.61 -3.54
C LYS A 85 -5.80 16.76 -3.92
N ARG A 86 -6.93 16.46 -4.55
CA ARG A 86 -7.94 17.46 -4.96
C ARG A 86 -8.80 17.94 -3.79
N GLU A 87 -8.82 17.20 -2.70
CA GLU A 87 -9.54 17.54 -1.47
C GLU A 87 -8.62 18.29 -0.47
N ASP A 88 -7.50 18.86 -0.94
CA ASP A 88 -6.49 19.62 -0.18
C ASP A 88 -5.89 18.90 1.03
N LEU A 89 -5.99 17.57 1.08
CA LEU A 89 -5.40 16.75 2.13
C LEU A 89 -3.89 16.58 1.90
N VAL A 90 -3.13 16.63 3.00
CA VAL A 90 -1.67 16.53 2.96
C VAL A 90 -1.30 15.10 2.56
N LEU A 91 -0.69 14.96 1.39
CA LEU A 91 -0.09 13.72 0.95
C LEU A 91 1.20 13.51 1.74
N ASP A 92 1.14 12.68 2.78
CA ASP A 92 2.33 12.36 3.57
C ASP A 92 3.17 11.25 2.91
N LEU A 93 4.41 11.12 3.36
CA LEU A 93 5.29 10.02 2.96
C LEU A 93 4.72 8.65 3.34
N VAL A 94 3.78 8.60 4.31
CA VAL A 94 3.14 7.37 4.77
C VAL A 94 2.16 6.85 3.72
N THR A 95 1.40 7.71 3.03
CA THR A 95 0.52 7.33 1.92
C THR A 95 1.33 6.71 0.78
N TRP A 96 2.43 7.34 0.39
CA TRP A 96 3.30 6.84 -0.67
C TRP A 96 3.96 5.51 -0.32
N ASN A 97 4.55 5.43 0.87
CA ASN A 97 5.16 4.19 1.36
C ASN A 97 4.13 3.06 1.51
N GLY A 98 2.91 3.40 1.90
CA GLY A 98 1.78 2.48 1.96
C GLY A 98 1.39 1.94 0.59
N MET A 99 1.33 2.79 -0.44
CA MET A 99 1.07 2.36 -1.82
C MET A 99 2.17 1.43 -2.33
N ILE A 100 3.44 1.85 -2.22
CA ILE A 100 4.58 1.03 -2.63
C ILE A 100 4.52 -0.32 -1.91
N SER A 101 4.46 -0.33 -0.59
CA SER A 101 4.41 -1.57 0.21
C SER A 101 3.22 -2.46 -0.14
N GLY A 102 2.05 -1.87 -0.44
CA GLY A 102 0.87 -2.59 -0.91
C GLY A 102 1.11 -3.28 -2.25
N PHE A 103 1.70 -2.59 -3.22
CA PHE A 103 2.03 -3.16 -4.51
C PHE A 103 3.13 -4.22 -4.43
N VAL A 104 4.09 -4.06 -3.53
CA VAL A 104 5.13 -5.08 -3.26
C VAL A 104 4.52 -6.36 -2.67
N GLN A 105 3.47 -6.22 -1.84
CA GLN A 105 2.75 -7.37 -1.28
C GLN A 105 1.85 -8.06 -2.31
N ALA A 106 1.39 -7.34 -3.32
CA ALA A 106 0.67 -7.94 -4.43
C ALA A 106 1.64 -8.84 -5.24
N GLN A 107 1.45 -10.16 -5.18
CA GLN A 107 2.28 -11.16 -5.86
C GLN A 107 2.07 -11.21 -7.38
N ARG A 108 1.86 -10.05 -8.02
CA ARG A 108 1.63 -9.92 -9.47
C ARG A 108 2.76 -9.12 -10.09
N LEU A 109 3.34 -9.66 -11.15
CA LEU A 109 4.42 -9.00 -11.91
C LEU A 109 3.99 -7.61 -12.45
N GLY A 110 2.71 -7.41 -12.75
CA GLY A 110 2.17 -6.09 -13.13
C GLY A 110 2.30 -5.05 -12.01
N SER A 111 2.10 -5.47 -10.76
CA SER A 111 2.17 -4.61 -9.58
C SER A 111 3.59 -4.09 -9.30
N VAL A 112 4.64 -4.78 -9.75
CA VAL A 112 6.03 -4.29 -9.65
C VAL A 112 6.26 -3.07 -10.55
N LYS A 113 5.71 -3.09 -11.77
CA LYS A 113 5.79 -1.93 -12.70
C LYS A 113 5.01 -0.74 -12.16
N ASP A 114 3.85 -1.01 -11.57
CA ASP A 114 3.02 0.02 -10.96
C ASP A 114 3.68 0.61 -9.71
N ALA A 115 4.30 -0.23 -8.87
CA ALA A 115 5.11 0.21 -7.74
C ALA A 115 6.26 1.12 -8.18
N ARG A 116 6.93 0.78 -9.30
CA ARG A 116 7.98 1.62 -9.88
C ARG A 116 7.42 2.96 -10.39
N ASN A 117 6.29 2.95 -11.09
CA ASN A 117 5.64 4.18 -11.57
C ASN A 117 5.26 5.12 -10.41
N VAL A 118 4.73 4.56 -9.32
CA VAL A 118 4.40 5.28 -8.08
C VAL A 118 5.67 5.82 -7.42
N PHE A 119 6.72 4.99 -7.31
CA PHE A 119 8.01 5.40 -6.78
C PHE A 119 8.60 6.59 -7.57
N GLU A 120 8.63 6.54 -8.90
CA GLU A 120 9.17 7.63 -9.71
C GLU A 120 8.35 8.93 -9.59
N LYS A 121 7.02 8.84 -9.44
CA LYS A 121 6.12 10.00 -9.24
C LYS A 121 6.17 10.59 -7.83
N THR A 122 6.78 9.88 -6.88
CA THR A 122 6.94 10.39 -5.51
C THR A 122 7.90 11.59 -5.52
N PRO A 123 7.61 12.70 -4.82
CA PRO A 123 8.51 13.86 -4.73
C PRO A 123 9.93 13.51 -4.26
N GLN A 124 10.87 14.46 -4.36
CA GLN A 124 12.31 14.26 -4.12
C GLN A 124 12.70 13.79 -2.70
N ASP A 125 11.78 13.75 -1.74
CA ASP A 125 12.02 13.29 -0.36
C ASP A 125 11.80 11.77 -0.17
N LYS A 126 12.29 10.95 -1.09
CA LYS A 126 12.23 9.49 -0.92
C LYS A 126 13.12 9.08 0.25
N ASN A 127 12.55 8.42 1.25
CA ASN A 127 13.31 7.97 2.42
C ASN A 127 13.78 6.51 2.26
N VAL A 128 14.70 6.06 3.11
CA VAL A 128 15.26 4.69 3.10
C VAL A 128 14.18 3.61 3.01
N ALA A 129 13.02 3.81 3.65
CA ALA A 129 11.91 2.87 3.62
C ALA A 129 11.30 2.71 2.21
N SER A 130 11.15 3.79 1.44
CA SER A 130 10.67 3.74 0.05
C SER A 130 11.61 2.91 -0.84
N TRP A 131 12.93 3.13 -0.70
CA TRP A 131 13.96 2.41 -1.44
C TRP A 131 14.00 0.93 -1.06
N ASN A 132 13.98 0.63 0.24
CA ASN A 132 13.96 -0.73 0.76
C ASN A 132 12.74 -1.52 0.28
N ALA A 133 11.57 -0.89 0.25
CA ALA A 133 10.36 -1.53 -0.25
C ALA A 133 10.54 -1.94 -1.73
N MET A 134 11.04 -1.04 -2.57
CA MET A 134 11.26 -1.33 -3.99
C MET A 134 12.39 -2.34 -4.25
N ILE A 135 13.52 -2.23 -3.56
CA ILE A 135 14.65 -3.18 -3.66
C ILE A 135 14.21 -4.57 -3.20
N GLY A 136 13.53 -4.66 -2.06
CA GLY A 136 12.93 -5.90 -1.57
C GLY A 136 11.90 -6.49 -2.54
N CYS A 137 11.15 -5.63 -3.24
CA CYS A 137 10.20 -6.06 -4.28
C CYS A 137 10.90 -6.74 -5.46
N TYR A 138 11.92 -6.08 -6.02
CA TYR A 138 12.67 -6.63 -7.13
C TYR A 138 13.39 -7.93 -6.76
N GLY A 139 13.94 -8.00 -5.54
CA GLY A 139 14.60 -9.20 -5.04
C GLY A 139 13.64 -10.39 -4.94
N LYS A 140 12.43 -10.18 -4.38
CA LYS A 140 11.38 -11.21 -4.29
C LYS A 140 10.87 -11.71 -5.65
N HIS A 141 10.90 -10.84 -6.67
CA HIS A 141 10.44 -11.17 -8.02
C HIS A 141 11.57 -11.61 -8.97
N GLY A 142 12.81 -11.77 -8.45
CA GLY A 142 13.96 -12.19 -9.25
C GLY A 142 14.41 -11.17 -10.31
N MET A 143 13.99 -9.91 -10.20
CA MET A 143 14.34 -8.84 -11.14
C MET A 143 15.69 -8.21 -10.75
N MET A 144 16.76 -8.98 -10.96
CA MET A 144 18.09 -8.66 -10.47
C MET A 144 18.65 -7.35 -11.04
N ASP A 145 18.50 -7.14 -12.34
CA ASP A 145 19.04 -5.95 -13.02
C ASP A 145 18.42 -4.66 -12.46
N SER A 146 17.09 -4.65 -12.29
CA SER A 146 16.38 -3.51 -11.71
C SER A 146 16.67 -3.31 -10.22
N LEU A 147 16.97 -4.38 -9.48
CA LEU A 147 17.39 -4.30 -8.08
C LEU A 147 18.75 -3.60 -7.96
N ILE A 148 19.73 -4.00 -8.77
CA ILE A 148 21.09 -3.43 -8.74
C ILE A 148 21.05 -1.98 -9.21
N GLU A 149 20.36 -1.69 -10.32
CA GLU A 149 20.15 -0.33 -10.82
C GLU A 149 19.59 0.59 -9.72
N LEU A 150 18.58 0.09 -8.99
CA LEU A 150 17.93 0.87 -7.94
C LEU A 150 18.82 1.05 -6.70
N PHE A 151 19.60 0.03 -6.34
CA PHE A 151 20.57 0.10 -5.25
C PHE A 151 21.68 1.12 -5.53
N ASP A 152 22.23 1.11 -6.74
CA ASP A 152 23.26 2.07 -7.16
C ASP A 152 22.71 3.49 -7.14
N ARG A 153 21.48 3.68 -7.65
CA ARG A 153 20.82 4.99 -7.63
C ARG A 153 20.58 5.50 -6.20
N MET A 154 20.21 4.63 -5.27
CA MET A 154 20.06 4.98 -3.85
C MET A 154 21.36 5.55 -3.27
N GLN A 155 22.51 4.96 -3.62
CA GLN A 155 23.82 5.46 -3.16
C GLN A 155 24.19 6.79 -3.81
N VAL A 156 23.92 6.96 -5.12
CA VAL A 156 24.17 8.22 -5.85
C VAL A 156 23.34 9.37 -5.29
N GLU A 157 22.10 9.12 -4.88
CA GLU A 157 21.24 10.11 -4.22
C GLU A 157 21.64 10.40 -2.75
N GLY A 158 22.73 9.79 -2.27
CA GLY A 158 23.27 10.02 -0.93
C GLY A 158 22.51 9.29 0.19
N ILE A 159 21.63 8.35 -0.17
CA ILE A 159 20.84 7.58 0.79
C ILE A 159 21.61 6.32 1.15
N LYS A 160 22.07 6.25 2.39
CA LYS A 160 22.86 5.12 2.88
C LYS A 160 21.98 3.88 3.01
N ALA A 161 22.41 2.78 2.39
CA ALA A 161 21.77 1.47 2.56
C ALA A 161 21.83 1.02 4.02
N ASP A 162 20.75 0.40 4.50
CA ASP A 162 20.67 -0.21 5.82
C ASP A 162 20.74 -1.74 5.75
N GLU A 163 20.65 -2.39 6.91
CA GLU A 163 20.69 -3.85 7.00
C GLU A 163 19.55 -4.52 6.20
N VAL A 164 18.40 -3.87 6.10
CA VAL A 164 17.23 -4.38 5.35
C VAL A 164 17.50 -4.30 3.84
N THR A 165 18.13 -3.23 3.36
CA THR A 165 18.58 -3.12 1.97
C THR A 165 19.53 -4.26 1.63
N LEU A 166 20.57 -4.44 2.46
CA LEU A 166 21.64 -5.41 2.22
C LEU A 166 21.12 -6.85 2.28
N ALA A 167 20.25 -7.16 3.24
CA ALA A 167 19.61 -8.46 3.33
C ALA A 167 18.76 -8.77 2.09
N SER A 168 18.02 -7.78 1.58
CA SER A 168 17.21 -7.93 0.38
C SER A 168 18.07 -8.23 -0.85
N VAL A 169 19.17 -7.49 -1.04
CA VAL A 169 20.14 -7.70 -2.13
C VAL A 169 20.77 -9.09 -2.03
N LEU A 170 21.30 -9.46 -0.86
CA LEU A 170 21.95 -10.77 -0.64
C LEU A 170 20.98 -11.93 -0.85
N SER A 171 19.74 -11.80 -0.38
CA SER A 171 18.71 -12.82 -0.59
C SER A 171 18.38 -13.01 -2.07
N ALA A 172 18.37 -11.94 -2.87
CA ALA A 172 18.14 -12.06 -4.31
C ALA A 172 19.29 -12.83 -4.99
N PHE A 173 20.54 -12.55 -4.62
CA PHE A 173 21.72 -13.24 -5.15
C PHE A 173 21.77 -14.72 -4.76
N SER A 174 21.38 -15.06 -3.53
CA SER A 174 21.37 -16.46 -3.09
C SER A 174 20.34 -17.29 -3.85
N HIS A 175 19.19 -16.71 -4.18
CA HIS A 175 18.15 -17.38 -4.96
C HIS A 175 18.52 -17.50 -6.45
N SER A 176 19.21 -16.51 -7.04
CA SER A 176 19.73 -16.64 -8.41
C SER A 176 20.84 -17.69 -8.54
N GLY A 177 21.66 -17.86 -7.49
CA GLY A 177 22.71 -18.89 -7.44
C GLY A 177 22.19 -20.33 -7.36
N SER A 178 20.97 -20.54 -6.85
CA SER A 178 20.33 -21.87 -6.75
C SER A 178 19.57 -22.32 -8.00
N VAL A 179 19.33 -21.43 -8.97
CA VAL A 179 18.62 -21.75 -10.24
C VAL A 179 19.61 -22.03 -11.39
N GLY A 180 20.91 -21.79 -11.16
CA GLY A 180 21.98 -22.04 -12.12
C GLY A 180 22.91 -23.20 -11.71
N THR A 181 22.38 -24.43 -11.67
CA THR A 181 23.15 -25.69 -11.74
C THR A 181 22.33 -26.73 -12.47
#